data_AF-A0A8H8TXB2-F1
#
_entry.id   AF-A0A8H8TXB2-F1
#
_cell.length_a   1.000
_cell.length_b   1.000
_cell.length_c   1.000
_cell.angle_alpha   90.00
_cell.angle_beta   90.00
_cell.angle_gamma   90.00
#
_symmetry.space_group_name_H-M   'P 1'
#
loop_
_entity.id
_entity.type
_entity.pdbx_description
1 polymer ?
#
loop_
_entity_poly.entity_id
_entity_poly.type
_entity_poly.pdbx_seq_one_letter_code
_entity_poly.pdbx_strand_id
1 'polypeptide(L)'
;MPSKYHVGQRISFESALCTVRYVGPVEGTEKEWLGVEWDDPTRGKHDGEHKGKRYFTCLSKARSAGSFVRPTRQADSEQSFVEAVHQKYATEITNQQAPEALDKQIVISGKVAEEVGFDKIRQQLSQLHELKIIIVDGLRINCAEKDRKAIREVCPKIVELDISRNLFEIWEEVVHICGELDDLRSLRINGNRFESGLKSTDSNHKAFRGITELEMDDMLLPWRDLAKTTEQFPTLTELAASSNHLTELDYPLRASNLKSLTLEYNDFTSLLDLSILSDLASLETLRLKGNNISIITPNDPTECPIFGSKLQYVDLSYNLISSWDFVDNLPAVFPGLTNLRLSHNPIYESKIKDTGSSSIAEEGYMLTLARLGNLKTLNFSNITTAERTNAEMYYLSQIGKEMAEVPESEEHAIIAKHKRYHELCKKYDAPTVVRKDTKEINPNFLEARLITFTFYMPPNTKADQEEAITIKRQIPKSFDVYRVKGLVGRMFDIPPLDSRLTWETGEWDPIAGYEEWEDDSSDDEDEDEKDDQRAAKASASLEEKGKWMKREVEIQESARKIGFCVDGMEANVRVELRKR
;
A
#
# COMPACT_ATOMS: atom_id res chain seq x y z
N MET A 1 27.10 10.18 45.99
CA MET A 1 26.12 11.00 45.26
C MET A 1 25.23 10.04 44.50
N PRO A 2 23.89 10.16 44.55
CA PRO A 2 23.05 9.39 43.63
C PRO A 2 23.50 9.68 42.19
N SER A 3 23.48 8.66 41.33
CA SER A 3 23.74 8.84 39.91
C SER A 3 22.80 9.91 39.36
N LYS A 4 23.31 10.83 38.53
CA LYS A 4 22.51 11.88 37.86
C LYS A 4 21.39 11.28 36.99
N TYR A 5 21.57 10.05 36.54
CA TYR A 5 20.66 9.34 35.65
C TYR A 5 20.22 8.00 36.26
N HIS A 6 19.00 7.56 35.93
CA HIS A 6 18.45 6.26 36.32
C HIS A 6 18.06 5.43 35.09
N VAL A 7 17.97 4.10 35.26
CA VAL A 7 17.45 3.21 34.22
C VAL A 7 15.95 3.43 34.08
N GLY A 8 15.45 3.49 32.85
CA GLY A 8 14.07 3.88 32.54
C GLY A 8 13.96 5.35 32.13
N GLN A 9 14.93 6.19 32.53
CA GLN A 9 14.88 7.61 32.29
C GLN A 9 14.80 7.97 30.80
N ARG A 10 13.87 8.86 30.45
CA ARG A 10 13.75 9.43 29.10
C ARG A 10 14.63 10.65 28.96
N ILE A 11 15.47 10.70 27.94
CA ILE A 11 16.43 11.80 27.72
C ILE A 11 16.49 12.15 26.24
N SER A 12 16.78 13.42 25.94
CA SER A 12 17.11 13.88 24.59
C SER A 12 18.57 14.33 24.49
N PHE A 13 19.24 13.98 23.40
CA PHE A 13 20.56 14.48 23.04
C PHE A 13 20.56 15.00 21.60
N GLU A 14 20.80 16.30 21.42
CA GLU A 14 20.79 16.93 20.10
C GLU A 14 19.47 16.64 19.36
N SER A 15 18.35 16.86 20.07
CA SER A 15 16.98 16.63 19.61
C SER A 15 16.62 15.18 19.27
N ALA A 16 17.44 14.19 19.64
CA ALA A 16 17.08 12.78 19.51
C ALA A 16 16.75 12.18 20.87
N LEU A 17 15.58 11.56 20.93
CA LEU A 17 15.04 10.90 22.10
C LEU A 17 15.66 9.52 22.29
N CYS A 18 15.88 9.17 23.55
CA CYS A 18 16.37 7.87 23.96
C CYS A 18 15.89 7.52 25.37
N THR A 19 15.99 6.24 25.70
CA THR A 19 15.75 5.72 27.04
C THR A 19 17.05 5.17 27.61
N VAL A 20 17.38 5.53 28.86
CA VAL A 20 18.51 4.95 29.58
C VAL A 20 18.20 3.51 29.94
N ARG A 21 19.03 2.57 29.48
CA ARG A 21 18.91 1.12 29.74
C ARG A 21 19.99 0.59 30.66
N TYR A 22 21.11 1.31 30.82
CA TYR A 22 22.21 0.91 31.67
C TYR A 22 22.94 2.13 32.24
N VAL A 23 23.34 2.06 33.50
CA VAL A 23 24.24 3.02 34.14
C VAL A 23 25.32 2.23 34.86
N GLY A 24 26.57 2.36 34.43
CA GLY A 24 27.67 1.64 35.05
C GLY A 24 28.96 1.55 34.23
N PRO A 25 29.97 0.82 34.72
CA PRO A 25 31.24 0.65 34.04
C PRO A 25 31.14 -0.29 32.83
N VAL A 26 31.85 0.04 31.75
CA VAL A 26 31.99 -0.82 30.56
C VAL A 26 33.40 -1.41 30.53
N GLU A 27 33.51 -2.71 30.28
CA GLU A 27 34.78 -3.43 30.26
C GLU A 27 35.78 -2.84 29.27
N GLY A 28 37.02 -2.66 29.73
CA GLY A 28 38.07 -1.97 28.98
C GLY A 28 37.92 -0.43 28.98
N THR A 29 37.08 0.13 29.85
CA THR A 29 36.99 1.58 30.07
C THR A 29 37.13 1.92 31.56
N GLU A 30 37.72 3.07 31.86
CA GLU A 30 37.99 3.50 33.25
C GLU A 30 36.83 4.28 33.90
N LYS A 31 35.81 4.65 33.11
CA LYS A 31 34.73 5.55 33.53
C LYS A 31 33.37 4.89 33.40
N GLU A 32 32.40 5.43 34.13
CA GLU A 32 30.99 5.09 34.00
C GLU A 32 30.43 5.55 32.64
N TRP A 33 29.51 4.75 32.09
CA TRP A 33 28.80 5.00 30.85
C TRP A 33 27.29 4.88 31.04
N LEU A 34 26.56 5.61 30.21
CA LEU A 34 25.13 5.39 30.00
C LEU A 34 24.96 4.49 28.78
N GLY A 35 24.34 3.33 28.96
CA GLY A 35 23.76 2.59 27.86
C GLY A 35 22.39 3.18 27.55
N VAL A 36 22.21 3.73 26.36
CA VAL A 36 20.95 4.32 25.89
C VAL A 36 20.41 3.53 24.71
N GLU A 37 19.09 3.41 24.63
CA GLU A 37 18.36 2.94 23.46
C GLU A 37 17.72 4.15 22.79
N TRP A 38 18.06 4.41 21.53
CA TRP A 38 17.48 5.49 20.74
C TRP A 38 16.11 5.08 20.20
N ASP A 39 15.18 6.04 20.18
CA ASP A 39 13.87 5.83 19.55
C ASP A 39 14.03 5.64 18.03
N ASP A 40 14.96 6.40 17.42
CA ASP A 40 15.42 6.17 16.05
C ASP A 40 16.59 5.17 16.05
N PRO A 41 16.39 3.92 15.58
CA PRO A 41 17.42 2.90 15.62
C PRO A 41 18.60 3.18 14.68
N THR A 42 18.48 4.12 13.74
CA THR A 42 19.58 4.49 12.84
C THR A 42 20.67 5.31 13.54
N ARG A 43 20.36 5.92 14.69
CA ARG A 43 21.33 6.70 15.48
C ARG A 43 22.27 5.87 16.32
N GLY A 44 21.88 4.65 16.68
CA GLY A 44 22.70 3.82 17.54
C GLY A 44 23.75 3.01 16.79
N LYS A 45 24.37 2.07 17.49
CA LYS A 45 25.59 1.36 17.06
C LYS A 45 25.56 -0.13 17.36
N HIS A 46 24.80 -0.55 18.36
CA HIS A 46 24.73 -1.94 18.83
C HIS A 46 23.36 -2.21 19.45
N ASP A 47 23.09 -3.42 19.89
CA ASP A 47 21.83 -3.84 20.53
C ASP A 47 21.90 -3.86 22.07
N GLY A 48 23.04 -3.41 22.62
CA GLY A 48 23.34 -3.40 24.06
C GLY A 48 24.54 -4.28 24.44
N GLU A 49 25.13 -4.97 23.45
CA GLU A 49 26.40 -5.67 23.59
C GLU A 49 27.61 -4.80 23.20
N HIS A 50 28.71 -4.93 23.96
CA HIS A 50 30.01 -4.39 23.60
C HIS A 50 31.11 -5.41 23.83
N LYS A 51 31.88 -5.73 22.77
CA LYS A 51 32.99 -6.69 22.79
C LYS A 51 32.62 -8.08 23.36
N GLY A 52 31.46 -8.63 22.97
CA GLY A 52 31.01 -9.95 23.40
C GLY A 52 30.37 -10.00 24.80
N LYS A 53 30.22 -8.85 25.47
CA LYS A 53 29.54 -8.74 26.76
C LYS A 53 28.29 -7.89 26.65
N ARG A 54 27.16 -8.43 27.13
CA ARG A 54 25.87 -7.74 27.15
C ARG A 54 25.71 -6.92 28.42
N TYR A 55 25.39 -5.63 28.25
CA TYR A 55 25.15 -4.70 29.36
C TYR A 55 23.67 -4.38 29.53
N PHE A 56 22.94 -4.32 28.41
CA PHE A 56 21.49 -4.13 28.37
C PHE A 56 20.90 -4.78 27.13
N THR A 57 19.56 -4.78 27.06
CA THR A 57 18.79 -5.22 25.90
C THR A 57 17.87 -4.07 25.50
N CYS A 58 17.78 -3.80 24.20
CA CYS A 58 16.85 -2.83 23.63
C CYS A 58 15.45 -3.45 23.52
N LEU A 59 14.40 -2.64 23.65
CA LEU A 59 13.03 -3.06 23.30
C LEU A 59 12.87 -3.21 21.79
N SER A 60 13.49 -2.30 21.03
CA SER A 60 13.54 -2.39 19.57
C SER A 60 14.28 -3.65 19.14
N LYS A 61 13.72 -4.34 18.13
CA LYS A 61 14.36 -5.51 17.50
C LYS A 61 15.56 -5.12 16.61
N ALA A 62 15.79 -3.83 16.37
CA ALA A 62 16.89 -3.37 15.52
C ALA A 62 18.27 -3.60 16.18
N ARG A 63 19.22 -4.16 15.42
CA ARG A 63 20.58 -4.46 15.89
C ARG A 63 21.43 -3.23 16.23
N SER A 64 20.97 -2.04 15.88
CA SER A 64 21.67 -0.78 16.04
C SER A 64 20.99 0.19 16.99
N ALA A 65 19.93 -0.18 17.72
CA ALA A 65 19.16 0.80 18.52
C ALA A 65 19.93 1.38 19.73
N GLY A 66 20.90 0.64 20.27
CA GLY A 66 21.65 0.99 21.46
C GLY A 66 22.96 1.76 21.20
N SER A 67 23.40 2.52 22.19
CA SER A 67 24.72 3.19 22.23
C SER A 67 25.23 3.36 23.65
N PHE A 68 26.55 3.46 23.81
CA PHE A 68 27.17 3.97 25.04
C PHE A 68 27.47 5.47 24.91
N VAL A 69 26.94 6.27 25.82
CA VAL A 69 27.10 7.73 25.91
C VAL A 69 27.78 8.09 27.23
N ARG A 70 28.65 9.11 27.20
CA ARG A 70 29.28 9.59 28.44
C ARG A 70 28.24 10.31 29.31
N PRO A 71 28.18 10.06 30.63
CA PRO A 71 27.28 10.78 31.53
C PRO A 71 27.51 12.32 31.53
N THR A 72 28.72 12.75 31.14
CA THR A 72 29.09 14.17 31.01
C THR A 72 28.51 14.85 29.77
N ARG A 73 27.95 14.09 28.80
CA ARG A 73 27.26 14.68 27.66
C ARG A 73 26.04 15.44 28.19
N GLN A 74 25.88 16.68 27.74
CA GLN A 74 24.76 17.51 28.15
C GLN A 74 23.49 17.02 27.44
N ALA A 75 22.49 16.65 28.23
CA ALA A 75 21.15 16.38 27.74
C ALA A 75 20.44 17.70 27.40
N ASP A 76 19.53 17.65 26.44
CA ASP A 76 18.65 18.77 26.13
C ASP A 76 17.72 19.04 27.33
N SER A 77 17.32 20.30 27.51
CA SER A 77 16.38 20.67 28.56
C SER A 77 15.00 20.07 28.30
N GLU A 78 14.49 19.37 29.30
CA GLU A 78 13.10 18.95 29.45
C GLU A 78 12.19 20.13 29.82
N GLN A 79 10.89 19.98 29.60
CA GLN A 79 9.90 21.01 29.94
C GLN A 79 8.54 20.40 30.30
N SER A 80 7.66 21.21 30.89
CA SER A 80 6.27 20.83 31.12
C SER A 80 5.41 20.93 29.86
N PHE A 81 4.24 20.29 29.85
CA PHE A 81 3.27 20.40 28.75
C PHE A 81 2.88 21.87 28.49
N VAL A 82 2.59 22.63 29.55
CA VAL A 82 2.23 24.05 29.43
C VAL A 82 3.36 24.87 28.81
N GLU A 83 4.62 24.62 29.19
CA GLU A 83 5.78 25.27 28.60
C GLU A 83 5.93 24.93 27.12
N ALA A 84 5.72 23.67 26.73
CA ALA A 84 5.80 23.23 25.35
C ALA A 84 4.70 23.87 24.47
N VAL A 85 3.47 23.99 24.99
CA VAL A 85 2.38 24.70 24.31
C VAL A 85 2.73 26.18 24.13
N HIS A 86 3.19 26.84 25.19
CA HIS A 86 3.65 28.23 25.09
C HIS A 86 4.81 28.37 24.08
N GLN A 87 5.79 27.46 24.14
CA GLN A 87 6.96 27.48 23.26
C GLN A 87 6.54 27.39 21.79
N LYS A 88 5.59 26.51 21.47
CA LYS A 88 5.19 26.26 20.08
C LYS A 88 4.21 27.29 19.53
N TYR A 89 3.30 27.81 20.36
CA TYR A 89 2.18 28.62 19.88
C TYR A 89 2.21 30.09 20.34
N ALA A 90 3.04 30.48 21.32
CA ALA A 90 3.05 31.83 21.90
C ALA A 90 4.37 32.60 21.78
N THR A 91 5.49 31.98 21.37
CA THR A 91 6.84 32.58 21.50
C THR A 91 7.17 33.69 20.49
N GLU A 92 6.40 33.85 19.42
CA GLU A 92 6.69 34.87 18.39
C GLU A 92 6.17 36.28 18.73
N ILE A 93 5.42 36.47 19.83
CA ILE A 93 4.92 37.80 20.21
C ILE A 93 5.88 38.55 21.14
N THR A 94 6.76 37.86 21.87
CA THR A 94 7.59 38.49 22.92
C THR A 94 9.04 38.77 22.52
N ASN A 95 9.55 38.19 21.44
CA ASN A 95 10.93 38.40 21.01
C ASN A 95 11.01 39.23 19.73
N GLN A 96 11.05 40.56 19.88
CA GLN A 96 11.67 41.43 18.89
C GLN A 96 13.21 41.22 18.81
N GLN A 97 13.78 40.30 19.61
CA GLN A 97 15.19 39.95 19.63
C GLN A 97 15.37 38.46 20.03
N ALA A 98 15.31 37.54 19.07
CA ALA A 98 15.77 36.15 19.21
C ALA A 98 16.21 35.60 17.83
N PRO A 99 17.07 34.57 17.79
CA PRO A 99 18.21 34.48 16.87
C PRO A 99 17.83 34.09 15.43
N GLU A 100 18.71 34.46 14.50
CA GLU A 100 18.73 34.36 13.02
C GLU A 100 18.35 32.99 12.37
N ALA A 101 17.76 32.04 13.10
CA ALA A 101 17.51 30.68 12.63
C ALA A 101 16.11 30.44 12.01
N LEU A 102 15.17 31.39 12.10
CA LEU A 102 13.81 31.25 11.54
C LEU A 102 13.47 32.26 10.43
N ASP A 103 14.37 33.19 10.11
CA ASP A 103 14.22 34.14 8.98
C ASP A 103 14.59 33.51 7.62
N LYS A 104 14.60 32.18 7.52
CA LYS A 104 14.75 31.48 6.24
C LYS A 104 13.41 31.51 5.53
N GLN A 105 13.23 32.51 4.67
CA GLN A 105 12.23 32.50 3.60
C GLN A 105 12.07 31.08 3.06
N ILE A 106 10.83 30.57 3.06
CA ILE A 106 10.55 29.23 2.56
C ILE A 106 10.85 29.24 1.05
N VAL A 107 11.99 28.69 0.67
CA VAL A 107 12.39 28.58 -0.74
C VAL A 107 11.96 27.23 -1.26
N ILE A 108 10.89 27.21 -2.07
CA ILE A 108 10.44 26.02 -2.77
C ILE A 108 11.00 26.09 -4.19
N SER A 109 11.88 25.14 -4.53
CA SER A 109 12.49 25.04 -5.87
C SER A 109 13.16 26.32 -6.36
N GLY A 110 13.86 27.03 -5.46
CA GLY A 110 14.58 28.26 -5.78
C GLY A 110 13.72 29.54 -5.82
N LYS A 111 12.41 29.44 -5.57
CA LYS A 111 11.51 30.59 -5.43
C LYS A 111 11.16 30.84 -3.97
N VAL A 112 11.31 32.08 -3.53
CA VAL A 112 10.87 32.55 -2.23
C VAL A 112 9.34 32.53 -2.21
N ALA A 113 8.75 31.74 -1.33
CA ALA A 113 7.32 31.78 -1.04
C ALA A 113 7.02 33.00 -0.17
N GLU A 114 6.04 33.80 -0.58
CA GLU A 114 5.54 34.93 0.21
C GLU A 114 4.52 34.41 1.24
N GLU A 115 4.79 34.64 2.52
CA GLU A 115 3.90 34.22 3.62
C GLU A 115 2.68 35.15 3.75
N VAL A 116 1.68 34.97 2.90
CA VAL A 116 0.44 35.75 2.98
C VAL A 116 -0.55 35.09 3.95
N GLY A 117 -0.97 35.81 5.00
CA GLY A 117 -2.01 35.37 5.94
C GLY A 117 -1.54 34.59 7.17
N PHE A 118 -0.25 34.26 7.25
CA PHE A 118 0.34 33.60 8.43
C PHE A 118 0.26 34.47 9.69
N ASP A 119 0.29 35.81 9.58
CA ASP A 119 0.17 36.72 10.74
C ASP A 119 -1.16 36.58 11.49
N LYS A 120 -2.26 36.41 10.75
CA LYS A 120 -3.59 36.21 11.34
C LYS A 120 -3.68 34.86 12.05
N ILE A 121 -3.06 33.83 11.47
CA ILE A 121 -2.93 32.50 12.06
C ILE A 121 -2.06 32.57 13.32
N ARG A 122 -0.91 33.23 13.28
CA ARG A 122 -0.02 33.46 14.45
C ARG A 122 -0.75 34.19 15.58
N GLN A 123 -1.53 35.22 15.26
CA GLN A 123 -2.33 35.95 16.25
C GLN A 123 -3.44 35.08 16.87
N GLN A 124 -4.13 34.25 16.07
CA GLN A 124 -5.09 33.28 16.58
C GLN A 124 -4.41 32.18 17.44
N LEU A 125 -3.26 31.67 17.00
CA LEU A 125 -2.49 30.65 17.70
C LEU A 125 -1.95 31.13 19.05
N SER A 126 -1.66 32.42 19.17
CA SER A 126 -1.26 33.01 20.45
C SER A 126 -2.38 33.04 21.50
N GLN A 127 -3.63 32.91 21.08
CA GLN A 127 -4.79 32.77 21.97
C GLN A 127 -4.93 31.31 22.40
N LEU A 128 -4.01 30.85 23.25
CA LEU A 128 -3.93 29.45 23.69
C LEU A 128 -5.26 28.89 24.21
N HIS A 129 -6.08 29.74 24.83
CA HIS A 129 -7.38 29.36 25.40
C HIS A 129 -8.46 29.02 24.36
N GLU A 130 -8.27 29.39 23.09
CA GLU A 130 -9.18 29.08 21.98
C GLU A 130 -8.74 27.85 21.16
N LEU A 131 -7.55 27.31 21.43
CA LEU A 131 -7.01 26.20 20.64
C LEU A 131 -7.74 24.89 20.91
N LYS A 132 -8.16 24.25 19.81
CA LYS A 132 -8.84 22.94 19.82
C LYS A 132 -7.95 21.77 19.46
N ILE A 133 -6.93 22.02 18.63
CA ILE A 133 -6.00 20.99 18.16
C ILE A 133 -4.62 21.41 18.61
N ILE A 134 -3.99 20.60 19.45
CA ILE A 134 -2.64 20.85 19.96
C ILE A 134 -1.75 19.68 19.59
N ILE A 135 -0.72 19.99 18.80
CA ILE A 135 0.34 19.06 18.48
C ILE A 135 1.60 19.55 19.17
N VAL A 136 2.11 18.82 20.14
CA VAL A 136 3.35 19.12 20.88
C VAL A 136 4.27 17.88 20.92
N ASP A 137 4.19 17.09 19.86
CA ASP A 137 5.08 15.97 19.59
C ASP A 137 6.56 16.40 19.58
N GLY A 138 7.43 15.57 20.15
CA GLY A 138 8.88 15.78 20.07
C GLY A 138 9.40 16.94 20.93
N LEU A 139 8.56 17.59 21.73
CA LEU A 139 8.92 18.80 22.47
C LEU A 139 9.55 18.55 23.84
N ARG A 140 10.00 17.32 24.11
CA ARG A 140 10.71 16.94 25.34
C ARG A 140 9.89 17.18 26.61
N ILE A 141 8.59 16.95 26.53
CA ILE A 141 7.68 17.07 27.67
C ILE A 141 7.95 15.91 28.62
N ASN A 142 8.24 16.19 29.89
CA ASN A 142 8.44 15.14 30.91
C ASN A 142 7.38 15.15 32.02
N CYS A 143 6.64 16.25 32.16
CA CYS A 143 5.57 16.38 33.15
C CYS A 143 4.45 17.28 32.64
N ALA A 144 3.28 17.18 33.26
CA ALA A 144 2.12 18.02 32.97
C ALA A 144 2.39 19.49 33.30
N GLU A 145 2.82 19.74 34.54
CA GLU A 145 2.98 21.07 35.12
C GLU A 145 4.19 21.08 36.06
N LYS A 146 4.89 22.21 36.16
CA LYS A 146 5.94 22.44 37.17
C LYS A 146 5.47 23.48 38.19
N ASP A 147 5.33 24.75 37.77
CA ASP A 147 4.93 25.87 38.64
C ASP A 147 4.15 27.00 37.90
N ARG A 148 3.48 26.67 36.79
CA ARG A 148 2.72 27.63 35.95
C ARG A 148 1.22 27.65 36.28
N LYS A 149 0.48 28.47 35.53
CA LYS A 149 -0.99 28.38 35.40
C LYS A 149 -1.41 26.97 35.02
N ALA A 150 -2.55 26.53 35.56
CA ALA A 150 -3.07 25.20 35.28
C ALA A 150 -3.42 25.02 33.80
N ILE A 151 -3.35 23.79 33.28
CA ILE A 151 -3.70 23.43 31.90
C ILE A 151 -5.10 23.95 31.55
N ARG A 152 -6.07 23.76 32.45
CA ARG A 152 -7.44 24.27 32.30
C ARG A 152 -7.55 25.79 32.14
N GLU A 153 -6.56 26.55 32.59
CA GLU A 153 -6.53 28.01 32.44
C GLU A 153 -5.86 28.44 31.12
N VAL A 154 -4.88 27.67 30.67
CA VAL A 154 -4.07 28.00 29.49
C VAL A 154 -4.77 27.57 28.20
N CYS A 155 -5.30 26.35 28.17
CA CYS A 155 -5.87 25.73 26.97
C CYS A 155 -7.08 24.82 27.28
N PRO A 156 -8.19 25.37 27.84
CA PRO A 156 -9.36 24.57 28.23
C PRO A 156 -10.11 23.90 27.07
N LYS A 157 -10.00 24.41 25.84
CA LYS A 157 -10.84 24.02 24.69
C LYS A 157 -10.23 22.91 23.82
N ILE A 158 -9.18 22.24 24.27
CA ILE A 158 -8.52 21.19 23.48
C ILE A 158 -9.49 20.02 23.27
N VAL A 159 -9.64 19.62 22.01
CA VAL A 159 -10.44 18.49 21.53
C VAL A 159 -9.53 17.39 20.97
N GLU A 160 -8.42 17.76 20.35
CA GLU A 160 -7.42 16.83 19.81
C GLU A 160 -6.04 17.17 20.37
N LEU A 161 -5.39 16.16 20.95
CA LEU A 161 -4.09 16.31 21.60
C LEU A 161 -3.11 15.27 21.06
N ASP A 162 -2.00 15.76 20.52
CA ASP A 162 -0.84 14.93 20.16
C ASP A 162 0.36 15.28 21.03
N ILE A 163 0.68 14.36 21.93
CA ILE A 163 1.82 14.40 22.85
C ILE A 163 2.80 13.25 22.56
N SER A 164 2.83 12.78 21.32
CA SER A 164 3.71 11.72 20.84
C SER A 164 5.20 12.06 21.01
N ARG A 165 6.06 11.05 21.09
CA ARG A 165 7.54 11.19 21.12
C ARG A 165 8.01 12.24 22.14
N ASN A 166 7.65 12.07 23.41
CA ASN A 166 8.06 12.95 24.49
C ASN A 166 8.89 12.17 25.54
N LEU A 167 9.16 12.81 26.67
CA LEU A 167 9.99 12.26 27.76
C LEU A 167 9.15 11.73 28.93
N PHE A 168 7.91 11.29 28.66
CA PHE A 168 7.09 10.65 29.69
C PHE A 168 7.65 9.28 30.06
N GLU A 169 7.93 9.08 31.35
CA GLU A 169 8.35 7.80 31.93
C GLU A 169 7.15 7.01 32.49
N ILE A 170 6.15 7.74 32.98
CA ILE A 170 4.99 7.20 33.69
C ILE A 170 3.68 7.79 33.13
N TRP A 171 2.58 7.06 33.31
CA TRP A 171 1.28 7.44 32.77
C TRP A 171 0.58 8.55 33.54
N GLU A 172 0.93 8.73 34.81
CA GLU A 172 0.29 9.68 35.72
C GLU A 172 0.34 11.12 35.18
N GLU A 173 1.40 11.48 34.46
CA GLU A 173 1.52 12.78 33.79
C GLU A 173 0.52 12.93 32.63
N VAL A 174 0.31 11.88 31.84
CA VAL A 174 -0.69 11.86 30.76
C VAL A 174 -2.12 11.90 31.33
N VAL A 175 -2.37 11.15 32.40
CA VAL A 175 -3.65 11.18 33.14
C VAL A 175 -3.92 12.59 33.65
N HIS A 176 -2.91 13.26 34.22
CA HIS A 176 -3.05 14.63 34.71
C HIS A 176 -3.40 15.59 33.56
N ILE A 177 -2.65 15.56 32.45
CA ILE A 177 -2.93 16.42 31.29
C ILE A 177 -4.36 16.21 30.80
N CYS A 178 -4.79 14.96 30.61
CA CYS A 178 -6.14 14.67 30.10
C CYS A 178 -7.24 15.03 31.11
N GLY A 179 -6.97 14.88 32.41
CA GLY A 179 -7.90 15.22 33.48
C GLY A 179 -8.25 16.72 33.56
N GLU A 180 -7.42 17.56 32.97
CA GLU A 180 -7.62 19.02 32.88
C GLU A 180 -8.36 19.45 31.60
N LEU A 181 -8.68 18.52 30.69
CA LEU A 181 -9.24 18.80 29.37
C LEU A 181 -10.62 18.12 29.17
N ASP A 182 -11.68 18.80 29.61
CA ASP A 182 -13.05 18.25 29.61
C ASP A 182 -13.61 17.93 28.20
N ASP A 183 -13.14 18.63 27.17
CA ASP A 183 -13.60 18.50 25.78
C ASP A 183 -12.73 17.57 24.92
N LEU A 184 -11.70 16.93 25.50
CA LEU A 184 -10.79 16.05 24.76
C LEU A 184 -11.53 14.84 24.19
N ARG A 185 -11.31 14.55 22.91
CA ARG A 185 -11.90 13.43 22.15
C ARG A 185 -10.86 12.54 21.47
N SER A 186 -9.78 13.13 20.97
CA SER A 186 -8.71 12.42 20.27
C SER A 186 -7.37 12.60 20.98
N LEU A 187 -6.71 11.50 21.31
CA LEU A 187 -5.43 11.47 22.01
C LEU A 187 -4.41 10.63 21.24
N ARG A 188 -3.29 11.25 20.85
CA ARG A 188 -2.12 10.56 20.29
C ARG A 188 -0.96 10.61 21.28
N ILE A 189 -0.44 9.43 21.61
CA ILE A 189 0.69 9.27 22.54
C ILE A 189 1.80 8.43 21.92
N ASN A 190 1.81 8.30 20.59
CA ASN A 190 2.70 7.44 19.82
C ASN A 190 4.18 7.65 20.19
N GLY A 191 5.02 6.61 20.10
CA GLY A 191 6.47 6.78 20.29
C GLY A 191 6.92 7.15 21.71
N ASN A 192 6.05 7.12 22.72
CA ASN A 192 6.46 7.23 24.12
C ASN A 192 6.93 5.87 24.66
N ARG A 193 7.78 5.85 25.70
CA ARG A 193 8.37 4.62 26.27
C ARG A 193 8.11 4.55 27.78
N PHE A 194 6.90 4.14 28.15
CA PHE A 194 6.52 3.99 29.55
C PHE A 194 7.23 2.81 30.22
N GLU A 195 7.54 2.95 31.51
CA GLU A 195 8.18 1.88 32.29
C GLU A 195 7.28 0.65 32.49
N SER A 196 5.96 0.87 32.53
CA SER A 196 4.95 -0.17 32.72
C SER A 196 3.60 0.24 32.14
N GLY A 197 2.69 -0.73 31.97
CA GLY A 197 1.31 -0.46 31.59
C GLY A 197 0.56 0.42 32.61
N LEU A 198 -0.49 1.09 32.14
CA LEU A 198 -1.34 1.94 32.97
C LEU A 198 -2.02 1.14 34.10
N LYS A 199 -1.85 1.57 35.34
CA LYS A 199 -2.54 0.99 36.50
C LYS A 199 -4.01 1.42 36.51
N SER A 200 -4.93 0.49 36.71
CA SER A 200 -6.37 0.80 36.74
C SER A 200 -6.73 1.62 37.98
N THR A 201 -7.39 2.77 37.80
CA THR A 201 -7.89 3.62 38.90
C THR A 201 -9.16 4.39 38.48
N ASP A 202 -10.03 4.71 39.44
CA ASP A 202 -11.23 5.50 39.17
C ASP A 202 -10.93 6.92 38.65
N SER A 203 -9.77 7.49 39.02
CA SER A 203 -9.31 8.77 38.51
C SER A 203 -9.01 8.72 37.01
N ASN A 204 -8.45 7.62 36.51
CA ASN A 204 -8.15 7.48 35.08
C ASN A 204 -9.44 7.45 34.25
N HIS A 205 -10.45 6.70 34.70
CA HIS A 205 -11.75 6.67 34.04
C HIS A 205 -12.38 8.05 33.92
N LYS A 206 -12.20 8.91 34.93
CA LYS A 206 -12.69 10.30 34.90
C LYS A 206 -11.89 11.18 33.94
N ALA A 207 -10.58 11.00 33.88
CA ALA A 207 -9.68 11.74 33.00
C ALA A 207 -9.90 11.38 31.52
N PHE A 208 -10.19 10.12 31.22
CA PHE A 208 -10.34 9.63 29.85
C PHE A 208 -11.80 9.47 29.40
N ARG A 209 -12.77 9.96 30.20
CA ARG A 209 -14.22 9.74 29.97
C ARG A 209 -14.73 10.18 28.60
N GLY A 210 -14.13 11.22 28.03
CA GLY A 210 -14.55 11.81 26.75
C GLY A 210 -13.80 11.27 25.54
N ILE A 211 -12.71 10.54 25.72
CA ILE A 211 -11.80 10.18 24.63
C ILE A 211 -12.38 9.01 23.83
N THR A 212 -12.66 9.27 22.55
CA THR A 212 -13.24 8.32 21.59
C THR A 212 -12.18 7.73 20.66
N GLU A 213 -11.06 8.43 20.46
CA GLU A 213 -9.96 8.04 19.59
C GLU A 213 -8.64 8.01 20.37
N LEU A 214 -7.93 6.90 20.30
CA LEU A 214 -6.64 6.70 20.96
C LEU A 214 -5.62 6.10 20.00
N GLU A 215 -4.47 6.75 19.85
CA GLU A 215 -3.32 6.20 19.12
C GLU A 215 -2.16 5.88 20.08
N MET A 216 -1.72 4.63 20.04
CA MET A 216 -0.62 4.06 20.82
C MET A 216 0.36 3.31 19.90
N ASP A 217 0.71 3.95 18.79
CA ASP A 217 1.62 3.40 17.78
C ASP A 217 3.07 3.53 18.25
N ASP A 218 3.90 2.56 17.87
CA ASP A 218 5.33 2.51 18.21
C ASP A 218 5.57 2.77 19.71
N MET A 219 4.78 2.17 20.59
CA MET A 219 4.96 2.28 22.04
C MET A 219 5.93 1.21 22.57
N LEU A 220 6.12 0.14 21.81
CA LEU A 220 6.87 -1.06 22.16
C LEU A 220 6.38 -1.72 23.46
N LEU A 221 5.09 -1.58 23.73
CA LEU A 221 4.40 -2.24 24.84
C LEU A 221 3.82 -3.59 24.38
N PRO A 222 3.82 -4.61 25.25
CA PRO A 222 3.12 -5.85 24.96
C PRO A 222 1.60 -5.60 24.84
N TRP A 223 0.93 -6.43 24.04
CA TRP A 223 -0.51 -6.28 23.79
C TRP A 223 -1.34 -6.21 25.08
N ARG A 224 -1.06 -7.07 26.06
CA ARG A 224 -1.68 -7.04 27.38
C ARG A 224 -1.72 -5.66 28.04
N ASP A 225 -0.64 -4.90 27.94
CA ASP A 225 -0.56 -3.58 28.58
C ASP A 225 -1.29 -2.51 27.77
N LEU A 226 -1.25 -2.61 26.42
CA LEU A 226 -2.06 -1.78 25.53
C LEU A 226 -3.56 -2.03 25.79
N ALA A 227 -3.98 -3.31 25.81
CA ALA A 227 -5.36 -3.69 26.06
C ALA A 227 -5.87 -3.25 27.43
N LYS A 228 -5.08 -3.45 28.51
CA LYS A 228 -5.44 -2.93 29.85
C LYS A 228 -5.57 -1.41 29.89
N THR A 229 -4.73 -0.70 29.15
CA THR A 229 -4.82 0.76 29.05
C THR A 229 -6.18 1.18 28.51
N THR A 230 -6.67 0.50 27.47
CA THR A 230 -7.99 0.80 26.87
C THR A 230 -9.16 0.56 27.82
N GLU A 231 -9.03 -0.29 28.84
CA GLU A 231 -10.07 -0.49 29.86
C GLU A 231 -10.39 0.80 30.62
N GLN A 232 -9.46 1.77 30.65
CA GLN A 232 -9.65 3.06 31.30
C GLN A 232 -10.39 4.08 30.43
N PHE A 233 -10.68 3.76 29.16
CA PHE A 233 -11.32 4.64 28.17
C PHE A 233 -12.76 4.17 27.91
N PRO A 234 -13.76 4.64 28.68
CA PRO A 234 -15.12 4.06 28.64
C PRO A 234 -15.88 4.33 27.34
N THR A 235 -15.49 5.35 26.58
CA THR A 235 -16.17 5.82 25.35
C THR A 235 -15.37 5.53 24.08
N LEU A 236 -14.29 4.73 24.18
CA LEU A 236 -13.38 4.46 23.06
C LEU A 236 -14.09 3.76 21.90
N THR A 237 -13.99 4.35 20.71
CA THR A 237 -14.52 3.81 19.46
C THR A 237 -13.42 3.49 18.44
N GLU A 238 -12.27 4.14 18.54
CA GLU A 238 -11.13 3.94 17.63
C GLU A 238 -9.82 3.74 18.40
N LEU A 239 -9.08 2.70 18.03
CA LEU A 239 -7.78 2.38 18.59
C LEU A 239 -6.76 2.12 17.48
N ALA A 240 -5.61 2.79 17.55
CA ALA A 240 -4.42 2.44 16.79
C ALA A 240 -3.32 1.92 17.72
N ALA A 241 -2.71 0.79 17.34
CA ALA A 241 -1.61 0.15 18.04
C ALA A 241 -0.60 -0.45 17.04
N SER A 242 -0.27 0.32 16.01
CA SER A 242 0.64 -0.04 14.93
C SER A 242 2.10 -0.07 15.39
N SER A 243 2.96 -0.80 14.68
CA SER A 243 4.41 -0.78 14.91
C SER A 243 4.87 -1.14 16.33
N ASN A 244 4.11 -1.96 17.04
CA ASN A 244 4.45 -2.43 18.40
C ASN A 244 5.16 -3.81 18.40
N HIS A 245 5.48 -4.35 17.23
CA HIS A 245 6.08 -5.68 17.06
C HIS A 245 5.25 -6.83 17.65
N LEU A 246 3.92 -6.68 17.68
CA LEU A 246 3.00 -7.67 18.22
C LEU A 246 2.96 -8.91 17.32
N THR A 247 3.10 -10.09 17.91
CA THR A 247 3.04 -11.38 17.20
C THR A 247 1.73 -12.12 17.42
N GLU A 248 1.06 -11.84 18.54
CA GLU A 248 -0.24 -12.40 18.91
C GLU A 248 -0.98 -11.45 19.86
N LEU A 249 -2.29 -11.63 19.98
CA LEU A 249 -3.12 -10.90 20.93
C LEU A 249 -3.44 -11.79 22.14
N ASP A 250 -2.57 -11.74 23.16
CA ASP A 250 -2.57 -12.62 24.34
C ASP A 250 -3.52 -12.20 25.48
N TYR A 251 -4.33 -11.16 25.26
CA TYR A 251 -5.20 -10.58 26.28
C TYR A 251 -6.50 -10.00 25.69
N PRO A 252 -7.68 -10.33 26.25
CA PRO A 252 -8.96 -9.82 25.74
C PRO A 252 -9.03 -8.29 25.74
N LEU A 253 -9.53 -7.72 24.65
CA LEU A 253 -9.77 -6.28 24.54
C LEU A 253 -11.16 -5.95 25.07
N ARG A 254 -11.28 -5.37 26.27
CA ARG A 254 -12.57 -5.03 26.89
C ARG A 254 -13.10 -3.66 26.46
N ALA A 255 -13.06 -3.38 25.15
CA ALA A 255 -13.57 -2.15 24.55
C ALA A 255 -14.85 -2.45 23.74
N SER A 256 -15.98 -2.58 24.42
CA SER A 256 -17.25 -3.03 23.80
C SER A 256 -17.83 -2.06 22.75
N ASN A 257 -17.43 -0.78 22.80
CA ASN A 257 -17.85 0.25 21.85
C ASN A 257 -16.88 0.41 20.66
N LEU A 258 -15.79 -0.37 20.62
CA LEU A 258 -14.77 -0.24 19.59
C LEU A 258 -15.32 -0.61 18.22
N LYS A 259 -15.18 0.31 17.27
CA LYS A 259 -15.61 0.19 15.87
C LYS A 259 -14.44 0.05 14.91
N SER A 260 -13.31 0.68 15.22
CA SER A 260 -12.13 0.75 14.35
C SER A 260 -10.91 0.30 15.14
N LEU A 261 -10.21 -0.72 14.64
CA LEU A 261 -8.95 -1.19 15.19
C LEU A 261 -7.87 -1.22 14.11
N THR A 262 -6.78 -0.50 14.38
CA THR A 262 -5.60 -0.42 13.51
C THR A 262 -4.43 -1.11 14.17
N LEU A 263 -3.94 -2.18 13.54
CA LEU A 263 -2.84 -3.04 13.99
C LEU A 263 -1.78 -3.19 12.90
N GLU A 264 -1.51 -2.10 12.18
CA GLU A 264 -0.61 -2.10 11.03
C GLU A 264 0.85 -2.28 11.45
N TYR A 265 1.67 -2.83 10.55
CA TYR A 265 3.12 -2.95 10.74
C TYR A 265 3.55 -3.63 12.05
N ASN A 266 2.77 -4.61 12.48
CA ASN A 266 3.13 -5.55 13.53
C ASN A 266 3.70 -6.83 12.89
N ASP A 267 3.81 -7.92 13.66
CA ASP A 267 4.47 -9.14 13.25
C ASP A 267 3.52 -10.36 13.20
N PHE A 268 2.20 -10.16 13.06
CA PHE A 268 1.22 -11.25 12.98
C PHE A 268 1.49 -12.13 11.75
N THR A 269 1.37 -13.45 11.91
CA THR A 269 1.65 -14.42 10.83
C THR A 269 0.41 -15.19 10.39
N SER A 270 -0.62 -15.19 11.24
CA SER A 270 -1.87 -15.93 11.07
C SER A 270 -3.07 -15.08 11.50
N LEU A 271 -4.25 -15.34 10.92
CA LEU A 271 -5.50 -14.74 11.42
C LEU A 271 -5.90 -15.29 12.80
N LEU A 272 -5.43 -16.48 13.18
CA LEU A 272 -5.62 -17.05 14.51
C LEU A 272 -4.98 -16.20 15.62
N ASP A 273 -3.89 -15.51 15.32
CA ASP A 273 -3.18 -14.61 16.24
C ASP A 273 -4.07 -13.47 16.74
N LEU A 274 -5.18 -13.21 16.02
CA LEU A 274 -6.16 -12.15 16.24
C LEU A 274 -7.50 -12.68 16.78
N SER A 275 -7.61 -13.98 17.06
CA SER A 275 -8.87 -14.67 17.34
C SER A 275 -9.69 -14.05 18.49
N ILE A 276 -9.02 -13.45 19.49
CA ILE A 276 -9.69 -12.76 20.61
C ILE A 276 -10.60 -11.60 20.17
N LEU A 277 -10.37 -11.04 18.98
CA LEU A 277 -11.17 -9.93 18.45
C LEU A 277 -12.55 -10.41 18.00
N SER A 278 -12.77 -11.72 17.91
CA SER A 278 -14.07 -12.32 17.60
C SER A 278 -15.14 -11.91 18.63
N ASP A 279 -14.73 -11.59 19.87
CA ASP A 279 -15.61 -11.15 20.95
C ASP A 279 -16.10 -9.69 20.77
N LEU A 280 -15.49 -8.92 19.85
CA LEU A 280 -15.82 -7.51 19.63
C LEU A 280 -17.01 -7.35 18.68
N ALA A 281 -18.21 -7.49 19.21
CA ALA A 281 -19.46 -7.40 18.44
C ALA A 281 -19.74 -6.02 17.76
N SER A 282 -19.01 -4.97 18.16
CA SER A 282 -19.14 -3.62 17.60
C SER A 282 -18.10 -3.30 16.53
N LEU A 283 -17.12 -4.17 16.31
CA LEU A 283 -16.02 -3.90 15.38
C LEU A 283 -16.53 -3.87 13.93
N GLU A 284 -16.24 -2.78 13.22
CA GLU A 284 -16.67 -2.52 11.85
C GLU A 284 -15.47 -2.50 10.88
N THR A 285 -14.31 -2.08 11.38
CA THR A 285 -13.08 -1.87 10.61
C THR A 285 -11.87 -2.50 11.31
N LEU A 286 -11.13 -3.32 10.58
CA LEU A 286 -9.88 -3.94 11.03
C LEU A 286 -8.76 -3.69 10.01
N ARG A 287 -7.69 -3.00 10.42
CA ARG A 287 -6.53 -2.72 9.56
C ARG A 287 -5.32 -3.54 10.01
N LEU A 288 -4.81 -4.37 9.11
CA LEU A 288 -3.69 -5.31 9.31
C LEU A 288 -2.60 -5.13 8.25
N LYS A 289 -2.54 -3.96 7.63
CA LYS A 289 -1.55 -3.65 6.60
C LYS A 289 -0.14 -3.87 7.11
N GLY A 290 0.74 -4.43 6.29
CA GLY A 290 2.17 -4.50 6.61
C GLY A 290 2.55 -5.49 7.70
N ASN A 291 1.71 -6.51 7.96
CA ASN A 291 2.04 -7.64 8.82
C ASN A 291 2.67 -8.78 7.99
N ASN A 292 2.87 -9.94 8.60
CA ASN A 292 3.43 -11.13 7.96
C ASN A 292 2.37 -12.24 7.74
N ILE A 293 1.09 -11.87 7.64
CA ILE A 293 -0.02 -12.83 7.58
C ILE A 293 0.09 -13.62 6.28
N SER A 294 0.18 -14.94 6.39
CA SER A 294 0.27 -15.87 5.25
C SER A 294 -0.78 -16.98 5.30
N ILE A 295 -1.32 -17.26 6.48
CA ILE A 295 -2.23 -18.37 6.76
C ILE A 295 -3.39 -17.93 7.66
N ILE A 296 -4.45 -18.73 7.73
CA ILE A 296 -5.59 -18.49 8.64
C ILE A 296 -5.36 -19.17 9.99
N THR A 297 -4.86 -20.41 9.96
CA THR A 297 -4.56 -21.25 11.13
C THR A 297 -3.33 -22.12 10.81
N PRO A 298 -2.39 -22.32 11.75
CA PRO A 298 -1.17 -23.10 11.53
C PRO A 298 -1.35 -24.62 11.57
N ASN A 299 -2.35 -25.14 12.30
CA ASN A 299 -2.41 -26.57 12.63
C ASN A 299 -3.75 -27.23 12.26
N ASP A 300 -4.88 -26.65 12.68
CA ASP A 300 -6.20 -27.28 12.57
C ASP A 300 -7.22 -26.33 11.91
N PRO A 301 -7.83 -26.72 10.78
CA PRO A 301 -8.92 -25.97 10.14
C PRO A 301 -10.16 -25.74 11.03
N THR A 302 -10.35 -26.55 12.08
CA THR A 302 -11.47 -26.42 13.02
C THR A 302 -11.31 -25.28 14.02
N GLU A 303 -10.10 -24.75 14.19
CA GLU A 303 -9.80 -23.57 15.04
C GLU A 303 -9.93 -22.25 14.27
N CYS A 304 -10.66 -22.23 13.14
CA CYS A 304 -10.80 -21.04 12.32
C CYS A 304 -11.50 -19.90 13.11
N PRO A 305 -10.87 -18.72 13.25
CA PRO A 305 -11.50 -17.60 13.95
C PRO A 305 -12.70 -17.10 13.16
N ILE A 306 -13.80 -16.77 13.86
CA ILE A 306 -15.02 -16.22 13.24
C ILE A 306 -15.31 -14.87 13.87
N PHE A 307 -15.08 -13.81 13.10
CA PHE A 307 -15.26 -12.44 13.56
C PHE A 307 -16.74 -12.00 13.49
N GLY A 308 -17.08 -10.96 14.25
CA GLY A 308 -18.42 -10.40 14.29
C GLY A 308 -18.93 -9.95 12.90
N SER A 309 -20.22 -10.14 12.63
CA SER A 309 -20.85 -9.81 11.35
C SER A 309 -20.91 -8.32 11.02
N LYS A 310 -20.62 -7.44 11.98
CA LYS A 310 -20.48 -6.00 11.74
C LYS A 310 -19.15 -5.63 11.09
N LEU A 311 -18.13 -6.51 11.15
CA LEU A 311 -16.84 -6.26 10.56
C LEU A 311 -16.95 -6.30 9.03
N GLN A 312 -16.97 -5.12 8.42
CA GLN A 312 -17.24 -4.93 7.00
C GLN A 312 -15.97 -4.59 6.22
N TYR A 313 -15.03 -3.88 6.85
CA TYR A 313 -13.77 -3.46 6.23
C TYR A 313 -12.59 -4.20 6.84
N VAL A 314 -11.82 -4.88 5.99
CA VAL A 314 -10.55 -5.52 6.37
C VAL A 314 -9.43 -5.10 5.42
N ASP A 315 -8.32 -4.60 5.97
CA ASP A 315 -7.11 -4.31 5.21
C ASP A 315 -6.02 -5.35 5.48
N LEU A 316 -5.77 -6.20 4.48
CA LEU A 316 -4.72 -7.22 4.46
C LEU A 316 -3.62 -6.87 3.44
N SER A 317 -3.50 -5.62 3.02
CA SER A 317 -2.46 -5.21 2.08
C SER A 317 -1.06 -5.36 2.66
N TYR A 318 -0.04 -5.56 1.82
CA TYR A 318 1.35 -5.72 2.26
C TYR A 318 1.54 -6.84 3.29
N ASN A 319 0.92 -8.00 3.04
CA ASN A 319 1.12 -9.22 3.83
C ASN A 319 1.81 -10.30 2.98
N LEU A 320 1.84 -11.54 3.46
CA LEU A 320 2.50 -12.68 2.80
C LEU A 320 1.49 -13.69 2.27
N ILE A 321 0.31 -13.24 1.86
CA ILE A 321 -0.76 -14.10 1.34
C ILE A 321 -0.37 -14.56 -0.08
N SER A 322 -0.21 -15.87 -0.26
CA SER A 322 0.23 -16.46 -1.53
C SER A 322 -0.70 -17.57 -2.07
N SER A 323 -1.85 -17.79 -1.44
CA SER A 323 -2.78 -18.89 -1.77
C SER A 323 -4.20 -18.40 -1.98
N TRP A 324 -4.86 -18.88 -3.04
CA TRP A 324 -6.28 -18.64 -3.25
C TRP A 324 -7.17 -19.36 -2.23
N ASP A 325 -6.68 -20.44 -1.61
CA ASP A 325 -7.42 -21.09 -0.51
C ASP A 325 -7.60 -20.15 0.69
N PHE A 326 -6.58 -19.32 1.00
CA PHE A 326 -6.70 -18.28 2.01
C PHE A 326 -7.86 -17.32 1.67
N VAL A 327 -7.91 -16.84 0.43
CA VAL A 327 -8.95 -15.91 -0.05
C VAL A 327 -10.32 -16.57 0.00
N ASP A 328 -10.45 -17.81 -0.48
CA ASP A 328 -11.71 -18.57 -0.48
C ASP A 328 -12.24 -18.85 0.94
N ASN A 329 -11.40 -18.78 1.98
CA ASN A 329 -11.81 -18.93 3.38
C ASN A 329 -12.16 -17.61 4.08
N LEU A 330 -11.83 -16.44 3.49
CA LEU A 330 -12.14 -15.13 4.10
C LEU A 330 -13.63 -14.93 4.44
N PRO A 331 -14.62 -15.38 3.63
CA PRO A 331 -16.02 -15.23 4.00
C PRO A 331 -16.43 -16.03 5.25
N ALA A 332 -15.74 -17.12 5.56
CA ALA A 332 -15.98 -17.88 6.79
C ALA A 332 -15.37 -17.18 8.01
N VAL A 333 -14.17 -16.59 7.84
CA VAL A 333 -13.49 -15.82 8.89
C VAL A 333 -14.19 -14.50 9.17
N PHE A 334 -14.61 -13.79 8.12
CA PHE A 334 -15.23 -12.48 8.16
C PHE A 334 -16.61 -12.51 7.49
N PRO A 335 -17.66 -12.99 8.18
CA PRO A 335 -19.00 -13.12 7.60
C PRO A 335 -19.62 -11.81 7.09
N GLY A 336 -19.20 -10.67 7.67
CA GLY A 336 -19.66 -9.32 7.30
C GLY A 336 -18.87 -8.64 6.18
N LEU A 337 -17.83 -9.27 5.63
CA LEU A 337 -16.86 -8.63 4.74
C LEU A 337 -17.51 -8.08 3.47
N THR A 338 -17.41 -6.77 3.28
CA THR A 338 -17.85 -6.08 2.06
C THR A 338 -16.78 -5.15 1.47
N ASN A 339 -15.75 -4.78 2.23
CA ASN A 339 -14.66 -3.93 1.79
C ASN A 339 -13.33 -4.61 2.11
N LEU A 340 -12.52 -4.88 1.09
CA LEU A 340 -11.25 -5.59 1.25
C LEU A 340 -10.11 -4.80 0.60
N ARG A 341 -8.97 -4.74 1.30
CA ARG A 341 -7.68 -4.43 0.67
C ARG A 341 -6.78 -5.65 0.73
N LEU A 342 -6.26 -6.04 -0.42
CA LEU A 342 -5.40 -7.22 -0.57
C LEU A 342 -4.15 -6.93 -1.42
N SER A 343 -3.96 -5.67 -1.84
CA SER A 343 -2.83 -5.23 -2.67
C SER A 343 -1.48 -5.58 -2.05
N HIS A 344 -0.45 -5.73 -2.89
CA HIS A 344 0.92 -6.01 -2.46
C HIS A 344 1.07 -7.29 -1.63
N ASN A 345 0.39 -8.36 -2.07
CA ASN A 345 0.57 -9.71 -1.56
C ASN A 345 1.15 -10.61 -2.68
N PRO A 346 1.96 -11.63 -2.34
CA PRO A 346 2.51 -12.58 -3.32
C PRO A 346 1.48 -13.30 -4.20
N ILE A 347 0.21 -13.35 -3.78
CA ILE A 347 -0.89 -13.90 -4.58
C ILE A 347 -1.08 -13.19 -5.93
N TYR A 348 -0.64 -11.94 -6.05
CA TYR A 348 -0.65 -11.16 -7.29
C TYR A 348 0.69 -11.21 -8.04
N GLU A 349 1.67 -11.94 -7.55
CA GLU A 349 2.94 -12.13 -8.24
C GLU A 349 2.85 -13.39 -9.13
N SER A 350 2.87 -13.20 -10.46
CA SER A 350 2.89 -14.32 -11.39
C SER A 350 4.20 -15.10 -11.29
N LYS A 351 4.14 -16.43 -11.41
CA LYS A 351 5.32 -17.29 -11.60
C LYS A 351 5.99 -17.09 -12.97
N ILE A 352 5.38 -16.31 -13.87
CA ILE A 352 5.86 -16.02 -15.22
C ILE A 352 6.41 -14.59 -15.25
N LYS A 353 7.73 -14.44 -15.37
CA LYS A 353 8.46 -13.16 -15.26
C LYS A 353 8.35 -12.21 -16.47
N ASP A 354 7.61 -12.55 -17.52
CA ASP A 354 7.76 -11.88 -18.83
C ASP A 354 6.50 -11.26 -19.45
N THR A 355 5.39 -11.14 -18.72
CA THR A 355 4.24 -10.33 -19.14
C THR A 355 4.16 -9.07 -18.28
N GLY A 356 4.01 -7.90 -18.91
CA GLY A 356 4.05 -6.59 -18.25
C GLY A 356 3.16 -6.50 -17.00
N SER A 357 3.62 -5.73 -16.01
CA SER A 357 3.05 -5.67 -14.65
C SER A 357 1.55 -5.29 -14.57
N SER A 358 1.00 -4.64 -15.60
CA SER A 358 -0.42 -4.22 -15.61
C SER A 358 -1.39 -5.39 -15.72
N SER A 359 -1.12 -6.37 -16.59
CA SER A 359 -2.07 -7.47 -16.86
C SER A 359 -2.20 -8.45 -15.68
N ILE A 360 -1.14 -8.61 -14.89
CA ILE A 360 -1.10 -9.53 -13.75
C ILE A 360 -1.90 -8.96 -12.57
N ALA A 361 -1.79 -7.65 -12.33
CA ALA A 361 -2.56 -6.97 -11.28
C ALA A 361 -4.07 -6.99 -11.61
N GLU A 362 -4.42 -6.79 -12.89
CA GLU A 362 -5.79 -6.90 -13.38
C GLU A 362 -6.35 -8.32 -13.24
N GLU A 363 -5.57 -9.34 -13.60
CA GLU A 363 -5.99 -10.74 -13.43
C GLU A 363 -6.19 -11.10 -11.95
N GLY A 364 -5.25 -10.73 -11.08
CA GLY A 364 -5.35 -10.91 -9.65
C GLY A 364 -6.59 -10.23 -9.07
N TYR A 365 -6.89 -9.00 -9.51
CA TYR A 365 -8.10 -8.28 -9.14
C TYR A 365 -9.36 -9.05 -9.55
N MET A 366 -9.45 -9.49 -10.82
CA MET A 366 -10.60 -10.25 -11.33
C MET A 366 -10.80 -11.57 -10.58
N LEU A 367 -9.73 -12.31 -10.31
CA LEU A 367 -9.80 -13.59 -9.60
C LEU A 367 -10.27 -13.40 -8.15
N THR A 368 -9.74 -12.40 -7.45
CA THR A 368 -10.21 -12.04 -6.09
C THR A 368 -11.68 -11.68 -6.10
N LEU A 369 -12.10 -10.87 -7.07
CA LEU A 369 -13.49 -10.46 -7.23
C LEU A 369 -14.40 -11.67 -7.47
N ALA A 370 -14.06 -12.56 -8.39
CA ALA A 370 -14.86 -13.74 -8.67
C ALA A 370 -14.98 -14.71 -7.48
N ARG A 371 -13.94 -14.81 -6.65
CA ARG A 371 -13.92 -15.68 -5.46
C ARG A 371 -14.71 -15.12 -4.28
N LEU A 372 -14.87 -13.79 -4.19
CA LEU A 372 -15.52 -13.11 -3.06
C LEU A 372 -16.80 -12.38 -3.48
N GLY A 373 -17.92 -13.10 -3.54
CA GLY A 373 -19.19 -12.62 -4.09
C GLY A 373 -19.82 -11.41 -3.39
N ASN A 374 -19.57 -11.21 -2.10
CA ASN A 374 -20.23 -10.18 -1.29
C ASN A 374 -19.48 -8.83 -1.25
N LEU A 375 -18.30 -8.72 -1.90
CA LEU A 375 -17.53 -7.47 -1.88
C LEU A 375 -18.26 -6.32 -2.61
N LYS A 376 -18.22 -5.14 -2.02
CA LYS A 376 -18.66 -3.87 -2.60
C LYS A 376 -17.47 -3.01 -3.02
N THR A 377 -16.35 -3.08 -2.29
CA THR A 377 -15.09 -2.45 -2.68
C THR A 377 -13.91 -3.40 -2.56
N LEU A 378 -12.95 -3.25 -3.48
CA LEU A 378 -11.67 -3.97 -3.50
C LEU A 378 -10.55 -2.99 -3.84
N ASN A 379 -9.53 -2.91 -2.98
CA ASN A 379 -8.36 -2.03 -3.19
C ASN A 379 -8.74 -0.56 -3.46
N PHE A 380 -9.70 -0.02 -2.70
CA PHE A 380 -10.27 1.33 -2.83
C PHE A 380 -11.19 1.57 -4.05
N SER A 381 -11.31 0.62 -4.97
CA SER A 381 -12.25 0.73 -6.09
C SER A 381 -13.61 0.17 -5.71
N ASN A 382 -14.67 0.89 -6.08
CA ASN A 382 -16.03 0.36 -6.04
C ASN A 382 -16.19 -0.70 -7.13
N ILE A 383 -16.91 -1.77 -6.82
CA ILE A 383 -17.19 -2.87 -7.75
C ILE A 383 -18.51 -2.59 -8.45
N THR A 384 -18.47 -2.47 -9.76
CA THR A 384 -19.67 -2.41 -10.60
C THR A 384 -20.23 -3.80 -10.88
N THR A 385 -21.51 -3.86 -11.27
CA THR A 385 -22.14 -5.12 -11.70
C THR A 385 -21.47 -5.71 -12.94
N ALA A 386 -21.04 -4.87 -13.88
CA ALA A 386 -20.35 -5.31 -15.10
C ALA A 386 -18.99 -5.96 -14.77
N GLU A 387 -18.17 -5.32 -13.92
CA GLU A 387 -16.90 -5.90 -13.46
C GLU A 387 -17.11 -7.22 -12.74
N ARG A 388 -18.13 -7.31 -11.87
CA ARG A 388 -18.49 -8.55 -11.17
C ARG A 388 -18.80 -9.67 -12.16
N THR A 389 -19.67 -9.41 -13.13
CA THR A 389 -20.08 -10.40 -14.12
C THR A 389 -18.89 -10.83 -14.99
N ASN A 390 -18.07 -9.88 -15.45
CA ASN A 390 -16.87 -10.17 -16.23
C ASN A 390 -15.87 -11.03 -15.44
N ALA A 391 -15.60 -10.69 -14.18
CA ALA A 391 -14.71 -11.45 -13.32
C ALA A 391 -15.22 -12.88 -13.06
N GLU A 392 -16.51 -13.04 -12.74
CA GLU A 392 -17.11 -14.36 -12.50
C GLU A 392 -17.07 -15.25 -13.75
N MET A 393 -17.37 -14.71 -14.93
CA MET A 393 -17.26 -15.45 -16.20
C MET A 393 -15.80 -15.79 -16.55
N TYR A 394 -14.88 -14.84 -16.36
CA TYR A 394 -13.44 -15.07 -16.55
C TYR A 394 -12.96 -16.21 -15.65
N TYR A 395 -13.35 -16.19 -14.38
CA TYR A 395 -12.98 -17.22 -13.40
C TYR A 395 -13.51 -18.60 -13.78
N LEU A 396 -14.77 -18.73 -14.20
CA LEU A 396 -15.30 -19.99 -14.72
C LEU A 396 -14.52 -20.48 -15.95
N SER A 397 -14.15 -19.58 -16.86
CA SER A 397 -13.31 -19.92 -18.01
C SER A 397 -11.94 -20.45 -17.58
N GLN A 398 -11.30 -19.87 -16.56
CA GLN A 398 -10.03 -20.36 -16.02
C GLN A 398 -10.17 -21.74 -15.38
N ILE A 399 -11.22 -21.97 -14.59
CA ILE A 399 -11.52 -23.30 -14.04
C ILE A 399 -11.67 -24.34 -15.17
N GLY A 400 -12.38 -23.99 -16.25
CA GLY A 400 -12.51 -24.86 -17.42
C GLY A 400 -11.17 -25.18 -18.11
N LYS A 401 -10.23 -24.24 -18.11
CA LYS A 401 -8.86 -24.48 -18.60
C LYS A 401 -8.09 -25.41 -17.66
N GLU A 402 -8.17 -25.20 -16.34
CA GLU A 402 -7.53 -26.09 -15.35
C GLU A 402 -8.08 -27.53 -15.44
N MET A 403 -9.39 -27.68 -15.63
CA MET A 403 -10.04 -28.97 -15.88
C MET A 403 -9.54 -29.64 -17.16
N ALA A 404 -9.31 -28.86 -18.21
CA ALA A 404 -8.79 -29.38 -19.49
C ALA A 404 -7.34 -29.89 -19.41
N GLU A 405 -6.60 -29.54 -18.35
CA GLU A 405 -5.23 -30.01 -18.10
C GLU A 405 -5.19 -31.35 -17.36
N VAL A 406 -6.31 -31.79 -16.77
CA VAL A 406 -6.42 -33.06 -16.04
C VAL A 406 -7.37 -34.04 -16.74
N PRO A 407 -7.25 -35.36 -16.50
CA PRO A 407 -8.25 -36.32 -16.95
C PRO A 407 -9.64 -36.02 -16.37
N GLU A 408 -10.70 -36.38 -17.09
CA GLU A 408 -12.10 -36.19 -16.67
C GLU A 408 -12.40 -36.82 -15.29
N SER A 409 -11.76 -37.94 -14.97
CA SER A 409 -11.88 -38.59 -13.65
C SER A 409 -11.37 -37.73 -12.48
N GLU A 410 -10.48 -36.77 -12.75
CA GLU A 410 -9.80 -35.94 -11.75
C GLU A 410 -10.40 -34.52 -11.63
N GLU A 411 -11.40 -34.16 -12.44
CA GLU A 411 -12.01 -32.83 -12.39
C GLU A 411 -12.59 -32.47 -11.03
N HIS A 412 -13.09 -33.47 -10.29
CA HIS A 412 -13.57 -33.29 -8.92
C HIS A 412 -12.51 -32.68 -8.01
N ALA A 413 -11.23 -33.00 -8.23
CA ALA A 413 -10.13 -32.44 -7.45
C ALA A 413 -9.83 -30.98 -7.81
N ILE A 414 -10.10 -30.55 -9.06
CA ILE A 414 -10.05 -29.14 -9.46
C ILE A 414 -11.23 -28.40 -8.84
N ILE A 415 -12.46 -28.90 -9.03
CA ILE A 415 -13.69 -28.30 -8.47
C ILE A 415 -13.55 -28.06 -6.96
N ALA A 416 -12.99 -29.02 -6.23
CA ALA A 416 -12.79 -28.92 -4.78
C ALA A 416 -11.94 -27.71 -4.35
N LYS A 417 -11.07 -27.17 -5.22
CA LYS A 417 -10.24 -25.97 -4.95
C LYS A 417 -10.98 -24.65 -5.17
N HIS A 418 -12.20 -24.68 -5.71
CA HIS A 418 -12.95 -23.49 -6.11
C HIS A 418 -14.32 -23.45 -5.43
N LYS A 419 -14.38 -22.85 -4.24
CA LYS A 419 -15.59 -22.92 -3.38
C LYS A 419 -16.86 -22.37 -4.01
N ARG A 420 -16.74 -21.36 -4.89
CA ARG A 420 -17.89 -20.75 -5.60
C ARG A 420 -18.26 -21.45 -6.92
N TYR A 421 -17.57 -22.52 -7.33
CA TYR A 421 -17.82 -23.17 -8.63
C TYR A 421 -19.30 -23.54 -8.83
N HIS A 422 -19.89 -24.30 -7.90
CA HIS A 422 -21.28 -24.74 -8.01
C HIS A 422 -22.30 -23.60 -7.96
N GLU A 423 -22.00 -22.53 -7.22
CA GLU A 423 -22.83 -21.32 -7.17
C GLU A 423 -22.81 -20.60 -8.53
N LEU A 424 -21.63 -20.41 -9.09
CA LEU A 424 -21.43 -19.69 -10.35
C LEU A 424 -21.97 -20.48 -11.55
N CYS A 425 -21.81 -21.81 -11.59
CA CYS A 425 -22.40 -22.63 -12.64
C CYS A 425 -23.93 -22.59 -12.66
N LYS A 426 -24.59 -22.37 -11.51
CA LYS A 426 -26.05 -22.15 -11.48
C LYS A 426 -26.45 -20.81 -12.08
N LYS A 427 -25.53 -19.85 -12.14
CA LYS A 427 -25.77 -18.47 -12.60
C LYS A 427 -25.41 -18.27 -14.08
N TYR A 428 -24.34 -18.91 -14.56
CA TYR A 428 -23.76 -18.69 -15.89
C TYR A 428 -23.55 -19.97 -16.71
N ASP A 429 -24.10 -21.10 -16.25
CA ASP A 429 -23.83 -22.44 -16.76
C ASP A 429 -22.39 -22.94 -16.53
N ALA A 430 -22.17 -24.24 -16.75
CA ALA A 430 -20.85 -24.85 -16.59
C ALA A 430 -19.90 -24.39 -17.71
N PRO A 431 -18.61 -24.15 -17.41
CA PRO A 431 -17.65 -23.75 -18.42
C PRO A 431 -17.46 -24.87 -19.46
N THR A 432 -17.28 -24.49 -20.71
CA THR A 432 -16.96 -25.46 -21.77
C THR A 432 -15.53 -25.98 -21.58
N VAL A 433 -15.39 -27.24 -21.20
CA VAL A 433 -14.09 -27.90 -21.05
C VAL A 433 -13.68 -28.52 -22.38
N VAL A 434 -12.88 -27.80 -23.16
CA VAL A 434 -12.28 -28.34 -24.39
C VAL A 434 -10.98 -29.03 -24.00
N ARG A 435 -11.08 -30.32 -23.67
CA ARG A 435 -9.89 -31.16 -23.46
C ARG A 435 -9.20 -31.32 -24.82
N LYS A 436 -7.89 -31.09 -24.87
CA LYS A 436 -7.12 -31.50 -26.05
C LYS A 436 -7.20 -33.01 -26.09
N ASP A 437 -8.00 -33.55 -27.00
CA ASP A 437 -8.04 -34.99 -27.20
C ASP A 437 -6.60 -35.50 -27.35
N THR A 438 -6.22 -36.42 -26.46
CA THR A 438 -5.00 -37.22 -26.60
C THR A 438 -5.06 -38.17 -27.80
N LYS A 439 -6.07 -38.00 -28.67
CA LYS A 439 -6.22 -38.61 -29.97
C LYS A 439 -6.50 -37.50 -30.98
N GLU A 440 -5.56 -37.32 -31.90
CA GLU A 440 -5.61 -36.40 -33.05
C GLU A 440 -5.06 -34.98 -32.87
N ILE A 441 -3.89 -34.84 -32.26
CA ILE A 441 -2.83 -34.07 -32.93
C ILE A 441 -1.58 -34.95 -32.94
N ASN A 442 -1.42 -35.73 -34.00
CA ASN A 442 -0.16 -36.42 -34.26
C ASN A 442 0.90 -35.33 -34.52
N PRO A 443 1.92 -35.15 -33.66
CA PRO A 443 2.95 -34.11 -33.82
C PRO A 443 3.81 -34.27 -35.09
N ASN A 444 3.57 -35.32 -35.88
CA ASN A 444 4.20 -35.59 -37.16
C ASN A 444 3.47 -35.02 -38.40
N PHE A 445 2.26 -34.44 -38.27
CA PHE A 445 1.63 -33.78 -39.41
C PHE A 445 2.14 -32.34 -39.57
N LEU A 446 2.73 -32.07 -40.74
CA LEU A 446 3.38 -30.81 -41.08
C LEU A 446 2.41 -29.61 -41.03
N GLU A 447 1.12 -29.82 -41.33
CA GLU A 447 0.10 -28.77 -41.49
C GLU A 447 -0.20 -27.97 -40.20
N ALA A 448 -0.16 -28.59 -39.01
CA ALA A 448 -0.40 -27.90 -37.74
C ALA A 448 0.78 -26.99 -37.29
N ARG A 449 1.91 -27.05 -38.00
CA ARG A 449 3.14 -26.30 -37.68
C ARG A 449 3.45 -25.20 -38.70
N LEU A 450 2.61 -25.01 -39.72
CA LEU A 450 2.82 -24.04 -40.79
C LEU A 450 1.89 -22.84 -40.59
N ILE A 451 2.41 -21.64 -40.85
CA ILE A 451 1.62 -20.43 -41.03
C ILE A 451 1.63 -20.13 -42.52
N THR A 452 0.45 -19.84 -43.08
CA THR A 452 0.33 -19.37 -44.46
C THR A 452 0.61 -17.88 -44.50
N PHE A 453 1.79 -17.51 -44.97
CA PHE A 453 2.15 -16.11 -45.18
C PHE A 453 1.79 -15.68 -46.60
N THR A 454 1.10 -14.54 -46.71
CA THR A 454 0.97 -13.80 -47.97
C THR A 454 1.96 -12.64 -47.92
N PHE A 455 3.10 -12.78 -48.58
CA PHE A 455 4.04 -11.69 -48.72
C PHE A 455 3.68 -10.87 -49.93
N TYR A 456 3.65 -9.54 -49.82
CA TYR A 456 3.44 -8.68 -50.96
C TYR A 456 4.44 -7.52 -50.98
N MET A 457 4.95 -7.22 -52.17
CA MET A 457 5.84 -6.11 -52.46
C MET A 457 5.07 -5.07 -53.28
N PRO A 458 4.85 -3.85 -52.75
CA PRO A 458 4.12 -2.79 -53.45
C PRO A 458 4.75 -2.43 -54.81
N PRO A 459 4.01 -1.81 -55.74
CA PRO A 459 4.55 -1.25 -56.98
C PRO A 459 5.72 -0.29 -56.71
N ASN A 460 6.69 -0.23 -57.62
CA ASN A 460 7.85 0.66 -57.58
C ASN A 460 8.76 0.48 -56.34
N THR A 461 8.73 -0.70 -55.71
CA THR A 461 9.67 -1.03 -54.61
C THR A 461 11.06 -1.35 -55.17
N LYS A 462 11.14 -1.88 -56.39
CA LYS A 462 12.39 -2.08 -57.15
C LYS A 462 12.43 -1.18 -58.39
N ALA A 463 13.63 -0.92 -58.89
CA ALA A 463 13.81 -0.40 -60.25
C ALA A 463 13.14 -1.37 -61.24
N ASP A 464 12.38 -0.83 -62.20
CA ASP A 464 11.69 -1.56 -63.27
C ASP A 464 10.58 -2.53 -62.82
N GLN A 465 9.97 -2.29 -61.64
CA GLN A 465 8.82 -3.05 -61.15
C GLN A 465 7.56 -2.17 -61.01
N GLU A 466 6.74 -2.12 -62.06
CA GLU A 466 5.53 -1.27 -62.13
C GLU A 466 4.30 -1.88 -61.42
N GLU A 467 4.25 -3.20 -61.23
CA GLU A 467 3.11 -3.92 -60.65
C GLU A 467 3.46 -4.63 -59.34
N ALA A 468 2.54 -4.68 -58.38
CA ALA A 468 2.75 -5.35 -57.09
C ALA A 468 3.03 -6.85 -57.25
N ILE A 469 4.01 -7.38 -56.51
CA ILE A 469 4.33 -8.81 -56.50
C ILE A 469 3.75 -9.42 -55.23
N THR A 470 2.88 -10.43 -55.35
CA THR A 470 2.32 -11.15 -54.18
C THR A 470 2.63 -12.63 -54.25
N ILE A 471 3.18 -13.18 -53.17
CA ILE A 471 3.59 -14.57 -53.08
C ILE A 471 3.09 -15.18 -51.78
N LYS A 472 2.29 -16.23 -51.89
CA LYS A 472 1.84 -17.04 -50.74
C LYS A 472 2.82 -18.17 -50.46
N ARG A 473 3.15 -18.37 -49.19
CA ARG A 473 4.06 -19.44 -48.76
C ARG A 473 3.73 -19.93 -47.35
N GLN A 474 3.71 -21.25 -47.19
CA GLN A 474 3.63 -21.88 -45.88
C GLN A 474 5.01 -21.93 -45.24
N ILE A 475 5.14 -21.37 -44.04
CA ILE A 475 6.39 -21.29 -43.29
C ILE A 475 6.21 -21.95 -41.91
N PRO A 476 7.12 -22.85 -41.48
CA PRO A 476 7.03 -23.44 -40.16
C PRO A 476 7.15 -22.40 -39.04
N LYS A 477 6.28 -22.49 -38.03
CA LYS A 477 6.29 -21.65 -36.82
C LYS A 477 7.66 -21.61 -36.13
N SER A 478 8.43 -22.68 -36.25
CA SER A 478 9.76 -22.83 -35.64
C SER A 478 10.90 -22.14 -36.40
N PHE A 479 10.66 -21.56 -37.58
CA PHE A 479 11.69 -20.80 -38.29
C PHE A 479 11.98 -19.51 -37.54
N ASP A 480 13.27 -19.17 -37.38
CA ASP A 480 13.66 -17.86 -36.89
C ASP A 480 13.46 -16.77 -37.96
N VAL A 481 13.41 -15.50 -37.55
CA VAL A 481 13.18 -14.38 -38.47
C VAL A 481 14.27 -14.30 -39.56
N TYR A 482 15.52 -14.65 -39.26
CA TYR A 482 16.59 -14.65 -40.26
C TYR A 482 16.35 -15.64 -41.40
N ARG A 483 15.90 -16.86 -41.09
CA ARG A 483 15.51 -17.86 -42.09
C ARG A 483 14.33 -17.39 -42.93
N VAL A 484 13.37 -16.70 -42.33
CA VAL A 484 12.23 -16.11 -43.05
C VAL A 484 12.70 -14.99 -43.98
N LYS A 485 13.55 -14.07 -43.53
CA LYS A 485 14.14 -13.03 -44.39
C LYS A 485 14.98 -13.64 -45.52
N GLY A 486 15.70 -14.75 -45.28
CA GLY A 486 16.41 -15.50 -46.32
C GLY A 486 15.49 -16.21 -47.33
N LEU A 487 14.26 -16.57 -46.94
CA LEU A 487 13.23 -17.05 -47.87
C LEU A 487 12.64 -15.90 -48.68
N VAL A 488 12.29 -14.80 -48.02
CA VAL A 488 11.74 -13.59 -48.68
C VAL A 488 12.76 -13.02 -49.68
N GLY A 489 14.03 -12.92 -49.30
CA GLY A 489 15.09 -12.45 -50.19
C GLY A 489 15.23 -13.28 -51.45
N ARG A 490 15.04 -14.61 -51.37
CA ARG A 490 15.00 -15.48 -52.56
C ARG A 490 13.71 -15.37 -53.36
N MET A 491 12.57 -15.18 -52.69
CA MET A 491 11.25 -15.09 -53.34
C MET A 491 11.11 -13.80 -54.15
N PHE A 492 11.65 -12.70 -53.61
CA PHE A 492 11.55 -11.38 -54.20
C PHE A 492 12.87 -10.94 -54.84
N ASP A 493 13.90 -11.78 -54.92
CA ASP A 493 15.23 -11.44 -55.47
C ASP A 493 15.83 -10.14 -54.89
N ILE A 494 15.89 -10.06 -53.56
CA ILE A 494 16.42 -8.92 -52.81
C ILE A 494 17.44 -9.40 -51.77
N PRO A 495 18.41 -8.55 -51.37
CA PRO A 495 19.28 -8.87 -50.26
C PRO A 495 18.46 -9.10 -48.97
N PRO A 496 18.55 -10.27 -48.32
CA PRO A 496 17.70 -10.60 -47.17
C PRO A 496 17.75 -9.58 -46.03
N LEU A 497 18.92 -9.00 -45.75
CA LEU A 497 19.11 -8.01 -44.68
C LEU A 497 18.64 -6.60 -45.05
N ASP A 498 18.52 -6.30 -46.35
CA ASP A 498 17.99 -5.02 -46.82
C ASP A 498 16.45 -5.04 -46.89
N SER A 499 15.80 -6.17 -46.58
CA SER A 499 14.33 -6.28 -46.54
C SER A 499 13.75 -5.79 -45.20
N ARG A 500 12.65 -5.05 -45.24
CA ARG A 500 11.78 -4.73 -44.10
C ARG A 500 10.48 -5.51 -44.23
N LEU A 501 10.09 -6.22 -43.17
CA LEU A 501 8.87 -7.05 -43.14
C LEU A 501 7.88 -6.42 -42.17
N THR A 502 6.72 -6.01 -42.66
CA THR A 502 5.67 -5.39 -41.84
C THR A 502 4.43 -6.26 -41.88
N TRP A 503 4.04 -6.81 -40.74
CA TRP A 503 2.80 -7.58 -40.60
C TRP A 503 1.62 -6.63 -40.43
N GLU A 504 0.59 -6.81 -41.27
CA GLU A 504 -0.66 -6.09 -41.14
C GLU A 504 -1.65 -6.93 -40.34
N THR A 505 -1.92 -6.52 -39.10
CA THR A 505 -2.71 -7.34 -38.15
C THR A 505 -4.19 -7.42 -38.54
N GLY A 506 -4.67 -6.50 -39.36
CA GLY A 506 -6.09 -6.39 -39.73
C GLY A 506 -6.94 -5.63 -38.71
N GLU A 507 -6.35 -5.22 -37.59
CA GLU A 507 -6.97 -4.39 -36.56
C GLU A 507 -6.84 -2.91 -36.91
N TRP A 508 -7.79 -2.08 -36.49
CA TRP A 508 -7.81 -0.63 -36.71
C TRP A 508 -7.67 0.10 -35.39
N ASP A 509 -6.67 0.99 -35.29
CA ASP A 509 -6.45 1.85 -34.14
C ASP A 509 -7.01 3.26 -34.41
N PRO A 510 -7.66 3.91 -33.43
CA PRO A 510 -8.10 5.30 -33.56
C PRO A 510 -6.88 6.24 -33.55
N ILE A 511 -6.92 7.29 -34.39
CA ILE A 511 -5.81 8.26 -34.47
C ILE A 511 -5.92 9.27 -33.31
N ALA A 512 -4.87 9.40 -32.51
CA ALA A 512 -4.79 10.37 -31.42
C ALA A 512 -5.04 11.81 -31.93
N GLY A 513 -6.05 12.48 -31.37
CA GLY A 513 -6.52 13.80 -31.81
C GLY A 513 -7.94 13.85 -32.40
N TYR A 514 -8.61 12.70 -32.53
CA TYR A 514 -10.04 12.57 -32.91
C TYR A 514 -10.89 12.02 -31.76
N GLU A 515 -10.63 12.46 -30.53
CA GLU A 515 -11.50 12.16 -29.38
C GLU A 515 -12.76 13.04 -29.48
N GLU A 516 -13.81 12.51 -30.11
CA GLU A 516 -15.16 13.07 -29.97
C GLU A 516 -15.59 12.90 -28.52
N TRP A 517 -15.88 14.03 -27.87
CA TRP A 517 -16.63 14.09 -26.63
C TRP A 517 -18.05 13.64 -26.98
N GLU A 518 -18.34 12.35 -26.81
CA GLU A 518 -19.72 11.89 -26.74
C GLU A 518 -20.31 12.41 -25.43
N ASP A 519 -20.92 13.59 -25.49
CA ASP A 519 -21.77 14.11 -24.42
C ASP A 519 -23.23 13.74 -24.75
N ASP A 520 -23.66 12.63 -24.15
CA ASP A 520 -25.07 12.33 -23.94
C ASP A 520 -25.56 13.21 -22.78
N SER A 521 -26.35 14.25 -23.05
CA SER A 521 -27.48 14.66 -22.18
C SER A 521 -28.17 15.97 -22.61
N SER A 522 -29.48 15.83 -22.85
CA SER A 522 -30.58 16.74 -22.44
C SER A 522 -30.77 18.10 -23.13
N ASP A 523 -32.00 18.27 -23.63
CA ASP A 523 -32.78 19.51 -23.80
C ASP A 523 -32.23 20.75 -23.08
N ASP A 524 -32.03 21.84 -23.83
CA ASP A 524 -32.81 23.07 -23.65
C ASP A 524 -32.52 24.06 -24.80
N GLU A 525 -33.59 24.64 -25.32
CA GLU A 525 -33.61 25.75 -26.29
C GLU A 525 -33.03 27.01 -25.62
N ASP A 526 -32.12 27.72 -26.29
CA ASP A 526 -32.33 29.13 -26.68
C ASP A 526 -31.03 29.80 -27.18
N GLU A 527 -31.26 30.68 -28.14
CA GLU A 527 -30.34 31.53 -28.89
C GLU A 527 -29.52 32.47 -27.98
N ASP A 528 -28.24 32.67 -28.29
CA ASP A 528 -27.77 34.01 -28.70
C ASP A 528 -26.28 34.05 -29.10
N GLU A 529 -26.05 34.72 -30.21
CA GLU A 529 -24.76 35.06 -30.81
C GLU A 529 -23.98 36.12 -29.98
N LYS A 530 -22.64 35.99 -29.88
CA LYS A 530 -21.64 36.89 -30.54
C LYS A 530 -20.24 36.84 -29.93
N ASP A 531 -19.28 36.82 -30.87
CA ASP A 531 -17.91 37.38 -30.84
C ASP A 531 -16.92 36.87 -29.77
N ASP A 532 -15.65 36.58 -30.05
CA ASP A 532 -14.83 37.03 -31.16
C ASP A 532 -13.57 36.16 -31.36
N GLN A 533 -13.05 36.30 -32.56
CA GLN A 533 -11.89 35.70 -33.19
C GLN A 533 -10.64 35.48 -32.33
N ARG A 534 -10.00 34.30 -32.49
CA ARG A 534 -8.55 34.14 -32.81
C ARG A 534 -8.12 32.67 -32.83
N ALA A 535 -8.06 32.07 -34.02
CA ALA A 535 -7.06 31.05 -34.40
C ALA A 535 -7.15 30.60 -35.87
N ALA A 536 -7.60 31.46 -36.80
CA ALA A 536 -7.53 31.15 -38.23
C ALA A 536 -6.12 31.47 -38.77
N LYS A 537 -5.15 30.59 -38.51
CA LYS A 537 -3.83 30.59 -39.20
C LYS A 537 -3.05 29.29 -38.98
N ALA A 538 -3.62 28.15 -39.42
CA ALA A 538 -2.84 26.93 -39.72
C ALA A 538 -3.59 25.92 -40.62
N SER A 539 -4.72 26.27 -41.24
CA SER A 539 -5.57 25.34 -41.99
C SER A 539 -5.32 25.39 -43.50
N ALA A 540 -4.09 25.11 -43.92
CA ALA A 540 -3.79 24.94 -45.33
C ALA A 540 -2.59 23.98 -45.54
N SER A 541 -2.79 22.69 -45.26
CA SER A 541 -2.11 21.56 -45.95
C SER A 541 -2.34 20.20 -45.25
N LEU A 542 -3.58 19.81 -44.95
CA LEU A 542 -3.87 18.45 -44.49
C LEU A 542 -5.02 17.88 -45.33
N GLU A 543 -4.66 17.42 -46.51
CA GLU A 543 -5.49 16.51 -47.31
C GLU A 543 -5.69 15.20 -46.53
N GLU A 544 -6.95 14.79 -46.44
CA GLU A 544 -7.48 13.43 -46.18
C GLU A 544 -6.61 12.48 -45.34
N LYS A 545 -6.78 12.50 -44.02
CA LYS A 545 -6.44 11.35 -43.16
C LYS A 545 -7.65 10.97 -42.31
N GLY A 546 -8.22 9.81 -42.61
CA GLY A 546 -9.43 9.27 -41.96
C GLY A 546 -9.24 8.94 -40.48
N LYS A 547 -10.36 8.82 -39.76
CA LYS A 547 -10.51 8.65 -38.29
C LYS A 547 -9.81 7.40 -37.70
N TRP A 548 -9.36 6.47 -38.55
CA TRP A 548 -8.80 5.16 -38.16
C TRP A 548 -7.56 4.80 -38.97
N MET A 549 -6.53 4.24 -38.32
CA MET A 549 -5.31 3.74 -38.95
C MET A 549 -5.17 2.23 -38.72
N LYS A 550 -4.88 1.46 -39.77
CA LYS A 550 -4.68 0.01 -39.66
C LYS A 550 -3.39 -0.28 -38.88
N ARG A 551 -3.47 -1.14 -37.87
CA ARG A 551 -2.33 -1.53 -37.02
C ARG A 551 -1.34 -2.36 -37.83
N GLU A 552 -0.09 -1.94 -37.79
CA GLU A 552 1.04 -2.56 -38.48
C GLU A 552 2.17 -2.84 -37.48
N VAL A 553 2.77 -4.02 -37.56
CA VAL A 553 3.87 -4.45 -36.68
C VAL A 553 5.08 -4.84 -37.53
N GLU A 554 6.22 -4.15 -37.35
CA GLU A 554 7.46 -4.56 -38.00
C GLU A 554 8.00 -5.86 -37.35
N ILE A 555 8.24 -6.87 -38.19
CA ILE A 555 8.90 -8.11 -37.76
C ILE A 555 10.41 -7.85 -37.69
N GLN A 556 10.89 -7.54 -36.49
CA GLN A 556 12.28 -7.20 -36.24
C GLN A 556 13.24 -8.38 -36.41
N GLU A 557 14.46 -8.08 -36.87
CA GLU A 557 15.55 -9.04 -37.02
C GLU A 557 15.93 -9.65 -35.68
N SER A 558 15.70 -10.95 -35.53
CA SER A 558 15.96 -11.66 -34.29
C SER A 558 16.06 -13.17 -34.50
N ALA A 559 16.61 -13.86 -33.51
CA ALA A 559 16.56 -15.32 -33.41
C ALA A 559 15.18 -15.83 -32.94
N ARG A 560 14.19 -14.94 -32.74
CA ARG A 560 12.84 -15.31 -32.30
C ARG A 560 12.17 -16.16 -33.38
N LYS A 561 11.42 -17.17 -32.95
CA LYS A 561 10.63 -18.00 -33.86
C LYS A 561 9.47 -17.18 -34.44
N ILE A 562 9.25 -17.30 -35.75
CA ILE A 562 8.27 -16.51 -36.50
C ILE A 562 6.84 -16.71 -35.99
N GLY A 563 6.53 -17.89 -35.44
CA GLY A 563 5.22 -18.18 -34.84
C GLY A 563 4.90 -17.42 -33.55
N PHE A 564 5.85 -16.64 -33.01
CA PHE A 564 5.61 -15.69 -31.91
C PHE A 564 5.60 -14.23 -32.38
N CYS A 565 5.81 -13.97 -33.68
CA CYS A 565 5.89 -12.63 -34.24
C CYS A 565 4.59 -12.22 -34.96
N VAL A 566 3.70 -13.17 -35.22
CA VAL A 566 2.39 -12.98 -35.84
C VAL A 566 1.37 -13.84 -35.12
N ASP A 567 0.14 -13.36 -35.00
CA ASP A 567 -0.98 -14.10 -34.40
C ASP A 567 -1.85 -14.73 -35.48
N GLY A 568 -2.33 -15.96 -35.21
CA GLY A 568 -3.13 -16.75 -36.15
C GLY A 568 -2.34 -17.73 -37.02
N MET A 569 -3.04 -18.34 -37.99
CA MET A 569 -2.47 -19.31 -38.95
C MET A 569 -2.30 -18.72 -40.36
N GLU A 570 -2.74 -17.48 -40.58
CA GLU A 570 -2.59 -16.72 -41.81
C GLU A 570 -2.05 -15.33 -41.48
N ALA A 571 -1.07 -14.85 -42.24
CA ALA A 571 -0.47 -13.54 -42.01
C ALA A 571 -0.19 -12.80 -43.32
N ASN A 572 -0.61 -11.54 -43.41
CA ASN A 572 -0.31 -10.66 -44.55
C ASN A 572 0.88 -9.78 -44.20
N VAL A 573 1.97 -9.89 -44.97
CA VAL A 573 3.23 -9.21 -44.66
C VAL A 573 3.68 -8.37 -45.87
N ARG A 574 3.77 -7.05 -45.67
CA ARG A 574 4.34 -6.12 -46.63
C ARG A 574 5.87 -6.23 -46.62
N VAL A 575 6.47 -6.34 -47.79
CA VAL A 575 7.91 -6.42 -48.01
C VAL A 575 8.40 -5.13 -48.64
N GLU A 576 9.30 -4.43 -47.96
CA GLU A 576 9.90 -3.17 -48.43
C GLU A 576 11.43 -3.27 -48.42
N LEU A 577 12.11 -2.38 -49.14
CA LEU A 577 13.55 -2.25 -49.07
C LEU A 577 13.93 -1.13 -48.09
N ARG A 578 14.86 -1.41 -47.18
CA ARG A 578 15.47 -0.37 -46.34
C ARG A 578 16.25 0.57 -47.25
N LYS A 579 15.89 1.86 -47.26
CA LYS A 579 16.73 2.90 -47.85
C LYS A 579 18.05 2.93 -47.05
N ARG A 580 19.18 2.76 -47.72
CA ARG A 580 20.50 3.02 -47.13
C ARG A 580 20.72 4.51 -46.97
#